data_AF-X0L0C2-F1
#
_entry.id   AF-X0L0C2-F1
#
_cell.length_a   1.000
_cell.length_b   1.000
_cell.length_c   1.000
_cell.angle_alpha   90.00
_cell.angle_beta   90.00
_cell.angle_gamma   90.00
#
_symmetry.space_group_name_H-M   'P 1'
#
loop_
_entity.id
_entity.type
_entity.pdbx_description
1 polymer ?
#
loop_
_entity_poly.entity_id
_entity_poly.type
_entity_poly.pdbx_seq_one_letter_code
_entity_poly.pdbx_strand_id
1 'polypeptide(L)'
;MLIALLPKLGHIIYKYNSVFDSFENTALEALGVTELPYLRTLEIDKDLFSILKRAPNLEQLDIITSPFFGKAGDSFGERSKIRTLRLENISSPSALSELLSFAVKDLRSLVIESCEKFTMRFFEFSMPGFSADVIEKIRDYRHSLETLHLDLRDVIESSPSYRPDCTFHDFEKLEHVFLNTRLVFHTLRDLEGIDGPTVEDRHAITRLLPPSIVSLHLVWDGLDIDRLEQGLMGLVDATTDRFQHLKLVGLDYEERLDETVHHAMLEAGIEFTYERWPVSFEGGPGAEEPDDEWIAYGIQ
;
A
#
# COMPACT_ATOMS: atom_id res chain seq x y z
N MET A 1 -15.32 -30.25 1.41
CA MET A 1 -14.70 -28.93 1.17
C MET A 1 -14.75 -28.65 -0.33
N LEU A 2 -15.40 -27.57 -0.76
CA LEU A 2 -15.64 -27.27 -2.18
C LEU A 2 -14.35 -27.15 -2.99
N ILE A 3 -13.25 -26.65 -2.39
CA ILE A 3 -11.96 -26.43 -3.05
C ILE A 3 -11.44 -27.71 -3.73
N ALA A 4 -11.57 -28.87 -3.07
CA ALA A 4 -11.14 -30.16 -3.64
C ALA A 4 -11.99 -30.63 -4.84
N LEU A 5 -13.20 -30.08 -4.97
CA LEU A 5 -14.19 -30.45 -5.98
C LEU A 5 -14.26 -29.44 -7.14
N LEU A 6 -13.49 -28.34 -7.06
CA LEU A 6 -13.47 -27.28 -8.07
C LEU A 6 -12.23 -27.41 -8.95
N PRO A 7 -12.31 -28.12 -10.10
CA PRO A 7 -11.19 -28.14 -11.03
C PRO A 7 -10.93 -26.72 -11.55
N LYS A 8 -9.66 -26.32 -11.58
CA LYS A 8 -9.20 -25.01 -12.09
C LYS A 8 -9.58 -23.79 -11.25
N LEU A 9 -9.73 -23.96 -9.94
CA LEU A 9 -9.91 -22.83 -9.02
C LEU A 9 -8.71 -21.86 -9.11
N GLY A 10 -8.95 -20.68 -9.68
CA GLY A 10 -7.93 -19.65 -9.93
C GLY A 10 -7.81 -18.59 -8.84
N HIS A 11 -8.87 -18.41 -8.05
CA HIS A 11 -8.98 -17.37 -7.04
C HIS A 11 -9.73 -17.91 -5.83
N ILE A 12 -9.16 -17.71 -4.64
CA ILE A 12 -9.80 -17.99 -3.36
C ILE A 12 -9.85 -16.70 -2.55
N ILE A 13 -11.04 -16.36 -2.09
CA ILE A 13 -11.25 -15.29 -1.10
C ILE A 13 -11.72 -15.95 0.19
N TYR A 14 -10.95 -15.70 1.25
CA TYR A 14 -11.12 -16.25 2.58
C TYR A 14 -10.91 -15.15 3.63
N LYS A 15 -11.73 -14.10 3.52
CA LYS A 15 -11.68 -12.90 4.34
C LYS A 15 -12.94 -12.76 5.21
N TYR A 16 -12.79 -12.11 6.35
CA TYR A 16 -13.83 -11.66 7.29
C TYR A 16 -14.89 -12.69 7.68
N ASN A 17 -14.48 -13.94 7.92
CA ASN A 17 -15.42 -14.99 8.28
C ASN A 17 -14.90 -15.87 9.42
N SER A 18 -15.44 -15.65 10.62
CA SER A 18 -15.04 -16.38 11.82
C SER A 18 -15.52 -17.84 11.87
N VAL A 19 -16.47 -18.24 11.01
CA VAL A 19 -16.92 -19.65 10.89
C VAL A 19 -15.79 -20.55 10.39
N PHE A 20 -14.81 -19.92 9.77
CA PHE A 20 -13.67 -20.51 9.10
C PHE A 20 -12.41 -20.51 10.00
N ASP A 21 -12.46 -19.92 11.20
CA ASP A 21 -11.37 -19.98 12.20
C ASP A 21 -11.14 -21.41 12.71
N SER A 22 -12.14 -22.29 12.60
CA SER A 22 -12.04 -23.71 12.97
C SER A 22 -11.67 -24.63 11.81
N PHE A 23 -11.32 -24.09 10.63
CA PHE A 23 -10.84 -24.92 9.53
C PHE A 23 -9.41 -25.38 9.81
N GLU A 24 -9.30 -26.55 10.42
CA GLU A 24 -8.03 -27.19 10.62
C GLU A 24 -7.37 -27.55 9.27
N ASN A 25 -6.05 -27.35 9.21
CA ASN A 25 -5.16 -27.78 8.11
C ASN A 25 -5.38 -29.23 7.64
N THR A 26 -6.03 -30.06 8.46
CA THR A 26 -6.35 -31.47 8.25
C THR A 26 -7.38 -31.70 7.13
N ALA A 27 -8.23 -30.73 6.78
CA ALA A 27 -9.30 -30.94 5.81
C ALA A 27 -8.79 -31.14 4.36
N LEU A 28 -7.80 -30.36 3.92
CA LEU A 28 -7.15 -30.54 2.62
C LEU A 28 -6.41 -31.87 2.53
N GLU A 29 -5.74 -32.26 3.61
CA GLU A 29 -5.00 -33.53 3.73
C GLU A 29 -5.95 -34.73 3.71
N ALA A 30 -7.05 -34.67 4.47
CA ALA A 30 -8.07 -35.71 4.51
C ALA A 30 -8.77 -35.91 3.14
N LEU A 31 -8.79 -34.87 2.31
CA LEU A 31 -9.34 -34.93 0.94
C LEU A 31 -8.30 -35.31 -0.11
N GLY A 32 -7.06 -35.59 0.28
CA GLY A 32 -5.97 -35.94 -0.64
C GLY A 32 -5.53 -34.79 -1.54
N VAL A 33 -5.83 -33.54 -1.17
CA VAL A 33 -5.40 -32.36 -1.93
C VAL A 33 -3.94 -32.07 -1.61
N THR A 34 -3.06 -32.48 -2.51
CA THR A 34 -1.61 -32.26 -2.41
C THR A 34 -1.16 -30.98 -3.09
N GLU A 35 -1.87 -30.54 -4.14
CA GLU A 35 -1.53 -29.35 -4.91
C GLU A 35 -2.79 -28.62 -5.43
N LEU A 36 -2.66 -27.31 -5.60
CA LEU A 36 -3.61 -26.36 -6.16
C LEU A 36 -2.93 -25.62 -7.33
N PRO A 37 -2.63 -26.30 -8.44
CA PRO A 37 -1.74 -25.78 -9.49
C PRO A 37 -2.35 -24.63 -10.30
N TYR A 38 -3.67 -24.43 -10.23
CA TYR A 38 -4.38 -23.38 -10.96
C TYR A 38 -4.57 -22.10 -10.14
N LEU A 39 -4.34 -22.16 -8.81
CA LEU A 39 -4.56 -21.03 -7.93
C LEU A 39 -3.52 -19.92 -8.20
N ARG A 40 -4.01 -18.71 -8.50
CA ARG A 40 -3.20 -17.52 -8.80
C ARG A 40 -3.37 -16.43 -7.76
N THR A 41 -4.58 -16.29 -7.23
CA THR A 41 -4.91 -15.25 -6.26
C THR A 41 -5.46 -15.87 -4.98
N LEU A 42 -4.88 -15.48 -3.85
CA LEU A 42 -5.30 -15.92 -2.54
C LEU A 42 -5.46 -14.70 -1.63
N GLU A 43 -6.64 -14.57 -1.04
CA GLU A 43 -6.97 -13.51 -0.11
C GLU A 43 -7.40 -14.12 1.23
N ILE A 44 -6.70 -13.81 2.33
CA ILE A 44 -6.84 -14.53 3.61
C ILE A 44 -6.77 -13.62 4.84
N ASP A 45 -7.53 -13.97 5.90
CA ASP A 45 -7.43 -13.32 7.21
C ASP A 45 -6.44 -14.00 8.16
N LYS A 46 -6.51 -15.34 8.28
CA LYS A 46 -5.71 -16.12 9.25
C LYS A 46 -5.38 -17.54 8.76
N ASP A 47 -4.23 -18.01 9.26
CA ASP A 47 -3.68 -19.37 9.33
C ASP A 47 -4.12 -20.40 8.26
N LEU A 48 -3.61 -20.25 7.03
CA LEU A 48 -3.72 -21.27 5.99
C LEU A 48 -2.38 -21.47 5.26
N PHE A 49 -1.28 -21.63 6.00
CA PHE A 49 0.01 -22.06 5.43
C PHE A 49 -0.14 -23.37 4.62
N SER A 50 -1.16 -24.18 4.93
CA SER A 50 -1.54 -25.35 4.15
C SER A 50 -1.93 -25.04 2.71
N ILE A 51 -2.64 -23.95 2.43
CA ILE A 51 -3.00 -23.53 1.06
C ILE A 51 -1.77 -22.96 0.35
N LEU A 52 -1.04 -22.06 1.01
CA LEU A 52 0.18 -21.46 0.45
C LEU A 52 1.18 -22.53 -0.01
N LYS A 53 1.44 -23.53 0.83
CA LYS A 53 2.33 -24.66 0.49
C LYS A 53 1.86 -25.50 -0.70
N ARG A 54 0.56 -25.49 -1.00
CA ARG A 54 -0.05 -26.30 -2.06
C ARG A 54 -0.24 -25.49 -3.35
N ALA A 55 0.03 -24.19 -3.35
CA ALA A 55 -0.19 -23.31 -4.49
C ALA A 55 1.15 -22.88 -5.12
N PRO A 56 1.84 -23.75 -5.90
CA PRO A 56 3.17 -23.47 -6.46
C PRO A 56 3.19 -22.36 -7.54
N ASN A 57 2.00 -21.88 -7.89
CA ASN A 57 1.73 -21.00 -9.00
C ASN A 57 1.03 -19.72 -8.54
N LEU A 58 1.01 -19.46 -7.23
CA LEU A 58 0.40 -18.27 -6.65
C LEU A 58 1.19 -17.02 -7.04
N GLU A 59 0.48 -16.02 -7.57
CA GLU A 59 1.04 -14.78 -8.10
C GLU A 59 0.61 -13.56 -7.28
N GLN A 60 -0.57 -13.62 -6.65
CA GLN A 60 -1.10 -12.57 -5.78
C GLN A 60 -1.50 -13.15 -4.43
N LEU A 61 -1.04 -12.49 -3.37
CA LEU A 61 -1.36 -12.81 -1.99
C LEU A 61 -1.82 -11.56 -1.24
N ASP A 62 -2.97 -11.67 -0.59
CA ASP A 62 -3.55 -10.62 0.24
C ASP A 62 -3.79 -11.16 1.66
N ILE A 63 -3.26 -10.46 2.67
CA ILE A 63 -3.26 -10.88 4.07
C ILE A 63 -3.83 -9.74 4.92
N ILE A 64 -4.98 -9.96 5.57
CA ILE A 64 -5.70 -8.89 6.30
C ILE A 64 -5.24 -8.69 7.74
N THR A 65 -4.90 -9.77 8.43
CA THR A 65 -4.33 -9.68 9.77
C THR A 65 -3.09 -10.51 9.78
N SER A 66 -1.97 -9.96 10.24
CA SER A 66 -0.73 -10.73 10.37
C SER A 66 -1.02 -12.01 11.14
N PRO A 67 -1.07 -13.19 10.49
CA PRO A 67 -1.19 -14.40 11.25
C PRO A 67 0.10 -14.56 12.06
N PHE A 68 0.02 -15.25 13.19
CA PHE A 68 1.20 -15.75 13.87
C PHE A 68 1.82 -16.81 12.95
N PHE A 69 2.67 -16.37 12.03
CA PHE A 69 3.48 -17.28 11.25
C PHE A 69 4.53 -17.85 12.22
N GLY A 70 4.32 -19.09 12.66
CA GLY A 70 5.42 -19.83 13.26
C GLY A 70 6.50 -19.97 12.20
N LYS A 71 7.68 -19.35 12.40
CA LYS A 71 8.87 -19.36 11.53
C LYS A 71 8.60 -20.08 10.21
N ALA A 72 8.11 -19.34 9.21
CA ALA A 72 8.00 -19.88 7.86
C ALA A 72 9.35 -20.56 7.54
N GLY A 73 9.34 -21.88 7.40
CA GLY A 73 10.59 -22.62 7.19
C GLY A 73 11.31 -22.04 5.98
N ASP A 74 12.62 -21.87 6.09
CA ASP A 74 13.53 -21.06 5.26
C ASP A 74 13.50 -21.31 3.72
N SER A 75 12.57 -22.10 3.20
CA SER A 75 12.49 -22.57 1.81
C SER A 75 11.27 -22.09 1.01
N PHE A 76 10.29 -21.39 1.61
CA PHE A 76 9.10 -20.95 0.86
C PHE A 76 9.42 -19.84 -0.15
N GLY A 77 10.17 -18.82 0.26
CA GLY A 77 10.50 -17.66 -0.58
C GLY A 77 11.27 -18.02 -1.86
N GLU A 78 12.13 -19.05 -1.83
CA GLU A 78 12.90 -19.46 -3.02
C GLU A 78 12.04 -20.04 -4.16
N ARG A 79 10.85 -20.56 -3.84
CA ARG A 79 9.92 -21.16 -4.81
C ARG A 79 8.72 -20.27 -5.11
N SER A 80 8.63 -19.12 -4.45
CA SER A 80 7.50 -18.22 -4.60
C SER A 80 7.45 -17.62 -6.00
N LYS A 81 6.23 -17.44 -6.50
CA LYS A 81 5.93 -16.67 -7.72
C LYS A 81 5.09 -15.43 -7.41
N ILE A 82 4.95 -15.09 -6.13
CA ILE A 82 4.10 -13.99 -5.66
C ILE A 82 4.77 -12.68 -6.07
N ARG A 83 4.14 -11.97 -7.00
CA ARG A 83 4.57 -10.66 -7.54
C ARG A 83 3.74 -9.51 -7.03
N THR A 84 2.55 -9.80 -6.50
CA THR A 84 1.65 -8.82 -5.89
C THR A 84 1.38 -9.25 -4.45
N LEU A 85 1.73 -8.39 -3.51
CA LEU A 85 1.50 -8.60 -2.09
C LEU A 85 0.65 -7.46 -1.53
N ARG A 86 -0.49 -7.78 -0.91
CA ARG A 86 -1.31 -6.84 -0.14
C ARG A 86 -1.31 -7.26 1.32
N LEU A 87 -1.01 -6.32 2.20
CA LEU A 87 -0.89 -6.51 3.63
C LEU A 87 -1.79 -5.48 4.31
N GLU A 88 -2.70 -5.93 5.14
CA GLU A 88 -3.55 -5.08 5.96
C GLU A 88 -3.16 -5.26 7.43
N ASN A 89 -3.31 -4.21 8.24
CA ASN A 89 -3.16 -4.25 9.70
C ASN A 89 -1.84 -4.87 10.20
N ILE A 90 -0.72 -4.42 9.63
CA ILE A 90 0.60 -4.86 10.08
C ILE A 90 0.87 -4.34 11.50
N SER A 91 1.11 -5.25 12.44
CA SER A 91 1.32 -4.90 13.85
C SER A 91 2.74 -4.38 14.17
N SER A 92 3.74 -4.65 13.31
CA SER A 92 5.12 -4.18 13.50
C SER A 92 5.99 -4.25 12.24
N PRO A 93 7.08 -3.47 12.15
CA PRO A 93 8.07 -3.59 11.07
C PRO A 93 8.76 -4.95 11.01
N SER A 94 8.87 -5.64 12.16
CA SER A 94 9.41 -7.00 12.20
C SER A 94 8.50 -8.01 11.51
N ALA A 95 7.17 -7.88 11.66
CA ALA A 95 6.20 -8.73 10.96
C ALA A 95 6.27 -8.53 9.44
N LEU A 96 6.56 -7.31 8.98
CA LEU A 96 6.75 -7.02 7.56
C LEU A 96 7.88 -7.86 6.93
N SER A 97 8.99 -8.08 7.64
CA SER A 97 10.12 -8.85 7.07
C SER A 97 9.73 -10.32 6.82
N GLU A 98 8.96 -10.91 7.73
CA GLU A 98 8.44 -12.26 7.56
C GLU A 98 7.42 -12.32 6.41
N LEU A 99 6.52 -11.35 6.32
CA LEU A 99 5.53 -11.24 5.26
C LEU A 99 6.17 -11.05 3.87
N LEU A 100 7.19 -10.21 3.78
CA LEU A 100 7.95 -10.00 2.55
C LEU A 100 8.72 -11.26 2.13
N SER A 101 9.05 -12.17 3.06
CA SER A 101 9.72 -13.43 2.71
C SER A 101 8.86 -14.37 1.85
N PHE A 102 7.54 -14.14 1.80
CA PHE A 102 6.65 -14.85 0.89
C PHE A 102 6.76 -14.36 -0.55
N ALA A 103 7.21 -13.13 -0.78
CA ALA A 103 7.32 -12.57 -2.11
C ALA A 103 8.50 -13.18 -2.89
N VAL A 104 8.38 -13.16 -4.22
CA VAL A 104 9.54 -13.43 -5.09
C VAL A 104 10.49 -12.23 -5.06
N LYS A 105 11.77 -12.44 -5.33
CA LYS A 105 12.78 -11.37 -5.43
C LYS A 105 12.45 -10.28 -6.46
N ASP A 106 11.56 -10.58 -7.41
CA ASP A 106 11.06 -9.66 -8.44
C ASP A 106 9.61 -9.22 -8.11
N LEU A 107 9.36 -8.84 -6.86
CA LEU A 107 8.07 -8.28 -6.42
C LEU A 107 7.78 -7.01 -7.21
N ARG A 108 6.57 -6.88 -7.76
CA ARG A 108 6.16 -5.77 -8.64
C ARG A 108 5.18 -4.83 -7.98
N SER A 109 4.28 -5.36 -7.14
CA SER A 109 3.26 -4.54 -6.47
C SER A 109 3.23 -4.86 -4.99
N LEU A 110 3.30 -3.83 -4.17
CA LEU A 110 3.15 -3.91 -2.73
C LEU A 110 2.08 -2.94 -2.26
N VAL A 111 1.12 -3.46 -1.51
CA VAL A 111 0.07 -2.68 -0.85
C VAL A 111 0.16 -2.93 0.64
N ILE A 112 0.28 -1.87 1.42
CA ILE A 112 0.24 -1.89 2.88
C ILE A 112 -0.85 -0.91 3.30
N GLU A 113 -1.89 -1.45 3.92
CA GLU A 113 -3.07 -0.70 4.36
C GLU A 113 -3.28 -0.88 5.87
N SER A 114 -3.92 0.10 6.48
CA SER A 114 -4.40 0.06 7.86
C SER A 114 -5.94 0.14 7.82
N CYS A 115 -6.63 -0.69 8.59
CA CYS A 115 -8.10 -0.77 8.57
C CYS A 115 -8.73 -0.50 9.95
N GLU A 116 -9.66 0.46 9.98
CA GLU A 116 -10.47 0.88 11.14
C GLU A 116 -11.18 -0.26 11.90
N LYS A 117 -11.51 -1.39 11.27
CA LYS A 117 -12.42 -2.37 11.92
C LYS A 117 -11.76 -3.20 13.03
N PHE A 118 -10.44 -3.37 12.99
CA PHE A 118 -9.70 -4.09 14.04
C PHE A 118 -9.16 -3.18 15.14
N THR A 119 -9.21 -1.84 14.96
CA THR A 119 -8.80 -0.88 16.00
C THR A 119 -9.84 -0.74 17.12
N MET A 120 -10.99 -1.39 17.03
CA MET A 120 -11.84 -1.68 18.19
C MET A 120 -11.18 -2.72 19.12
N ARG A 121 -10.19 -2.29 19.92
CA ARG A 121 -9.90 -2.66 21.33
C ARG A 121 -8.43 -2.76 21.71
N PHE A 122 -7.49 -2.61 20.79
CA PHE A 122 -6.08 -2.64 21.15
C PHE A 122 -5.44 -1.32 20.76
N PHE A 123 -5.18 -0.52 21.80
CA PHE A 123 -4.27 0.62 21.91
C PHE A 123 -3.81 1.26 20.60
N GLU A 124 -3.98 2.58 20.51
CA GLU A 124 -3.15 3.48 19.71
C GLU A 124 -1.67 3.05 19.80
N PHE A 125 -1.25 2.15 18.91
CA PHE A 125 0.13 1.71 18.86
C PHE A 125 0.87 2.87 18.21
N SER A 126 1.38 3.74 19.08
CA SER A 126 2.53 4.58 18.77
C SER A 126 3.59 3.66 18.17
N MET A 127 3.84 3.82 16.86
CA MET A 127 4.85 3.04 16.13
C MET A 127 5.95 4.00 15.64
N PRO A 128 6.95 4.32 16.49
CA PRO A 128 8.03 5.22 16.12
C PRO A 128 8.79 4.72 14.89
N GLY A 129 8.93 5.57 13.86
CA GLY A 129 9.70 5.26 12.66
C GLY A 129 9.16 4.15 11.77
N PHE A 130 7.90 3.71 11.98
CA PHE A 130 7.31 2.61 11.22
C PHE A 130 7.44 2.79 9.71
N SER A 131 7.10 3.97 9.21
CA SER A 131 7.16 4.21 7.79
C SER A 131 8.58 4.19 7.22
N ALA A 132 9.54 4.73 7.97
CA ALA A 132 10.94 4.67 7.56
C ALA A 132 11.45 3.23 7.52
N ASP A 133 11.09 2.42 8.53
CA ASP A 133 11.41 1.00 8.56
C ASP A 133 10.76 0.26 7.39
N VAL A 134 9.51 0.56 7.03
CA VAL A 134 8.85 -0.02 5.85
C VAL A 134 9.65 0.27 4.59
N ILE A 135 10.04 1.53 4.37
CA ILE A 135 10.82 1.95 3.19
C ILE A 135 12.18 1.23 3.16
N GLU A 136 12.86 1.11 4.29
CA GLU A 136 14.11 0.33 4.38
C GLU A 136 13.91 -1.13 4.00
N LYS A 137 12.84 -1.79 4.47
CA LYS A 137 12.57 -3.19 4.19
C LYS A 137 12.24 -3.46 2.73
N ILE A 138 11.58 -2.54 2.04
CA ILE A 138 11.20 -2.73 0.64
C ILE A 138 12.32 -2.38 -0.34
N ARG A 139 13.43 -1.79 0.14
CA ARG A 139 14.60 -1.42 -0.69
C ARG A 139 15.24 -2.62 -1.40
N ASP A 140 15.04 -3.84 -0.89
CA ASP A 140 15.48 -5.06 -1.57
C ASP A 140 14.79 -5.27 -2.93
N TYR A 141 13.63 -4.65 -3.14
CA TYR A 141 12.82 -4.73 -4.37
C TYR A 141 12.97 -3.51 -5.28
N ARG A 142 13.93 -2.61 -5.02
CA ARG A 142 14.12 -1.36 -5.78
C ARG A 142 14.30 -1.53 -7.30
N HIS A 143 14.75 -2.70 -7.75
CA HIS A 143 14.94 -3.02 -9.17
C HIS A 143 13.71 -3.64 -9.86
N SER A 144 12.68 -3.98 -9.10
CA SER A 144 11.50 -4.71 -9.57
C SER A 144 10.16 -4.08 -9.24
N LEU A 145 10.07 -3.33 -8.14
CA LEU A 145 8.83 -2.76 -7.65
C LEU A 145 8.34 -1.67 -8.62
N GLU A 146 7.13 -1.86 -9.15
CA GLU A 146 6.43 -1.01 -10.12
C GLU A 146 5.35 -0.17 -9.43
N THR A 147 4.66 -0.75 -8.44
CA THR A 147 3.57 -0.12 -7.70
C THR A 147 3.77 -0.23 -6.19
N LEU A 148 3.63 0.89 -5.48
CA LEU A 148 3.66 0.97 -4.03
C LEU A 148 2.45 1.72 -3.50
N HIS A 149 1.70 1.09 -2.61
CA HIS A 149 0.60 1.71 -1.90
C HIS A 149 0.87 1.60 -0.40
N LEU A 150 1.06 2.74 0.26
CA LEU A 150 1.25 2.88 1.70
C LEU A 150 0.11 3.74 2.27
N ASP A 151 -1.00 3.09 2.62
CA ASP A 151 -2.11 3.69 3.35
C ASP A 151 -1.96 3.42 4.84
N LEU A 152 -1.36 4.39 5.51
CA LEU A 152 -1.06 4.35 6.94
C LEU A 152 -1.92 5.35 7.72
N ARG A 153 -3.13 5.66 7.22
CA ARG A 153 -4.07 6.63 7.85
C ARG A 153 -4.30 6.35 9.33
N ASP A 154 -4.41 5.08 9.71
CA ASP A 154 -4.66 4.67 11.10
C ASP A 154 -3.39 4.45 11.94
N VAL A 155 -2.20 4.67 11.37
CA VAL A 155 -0.93 4.54 12.11
C VAL A 155 -0.54 5.87 12.75
N ILE A 156 -0.50 5.89 14.07
CA ILE A 156 -0.01 7.06 14.82
C ILE A 156 1.52 6.94 14.99
N GLU A 157 2.26 7.68 14.17
CA GLU A 157 3.70 7.90 14.44
C GLU A 157 3.86 8.90 15.59
N SER A 158 4.29 8.41 16.75
CA SER A 158 4.47 9.22 17.96
C SER A 158 5.79 9.99 18.00
N SER A 159 6.76 9.60 17.17
CA SER A 159 8.09 10.20 17.12
C SER A 159 8.64 10.00 15.71
N PRO A 160 8.45 10.99 14.81
CA PRO A 160 9.06 10.92 13.49
C PRO A 160 10.58 10.85 13.66
N SER A 161 11.21 9.82 13.11
CA SER A 161 12.66 9.70 13.09
C SER A 161 13.19 10.50 11.91
N TYR A 162 14.11 11.44 12.16
CA TYR A 162 14.78 12.11 11.05
C TYR A 162 15.61 11.08 10.25
N ARG A 163 15.12 10.74 9.05
CA ARG A 163 15.72 9.77 8.14
C ARG A 163 15.78 10.38 6.72
N PRO A 164 16.75 11.27 6.46
CA PRO A 164 16.86 11.94 5.16
C PRO A 164 17.23 10.98 4.01
N ASP A 165 17.70 9.79 4.34
CA ASP A 165 18.00 8.66 3.46
C ASP A 165 16.75 7.83 3.09
N CYS A 166 15.62 8.09 3.75
CA CYS A 166 14.33 7.47 3.49
C CYS A 166 13.69 8.11 2.26
N THR A 167 14.03 7.59 1.07
CA THR A 167 13.56 8.07 -0.23
C THR A 167 13.33 6.88 -1.16
N PHE A 168 12.61 7.11 -2.26
CA PHE A 168 12.46 6.15 -3.36
C PHE A 168 13.38 6.44 -4.55
N HIS A 169 14.37 7.32 -4.40
CA HIS A 169 15.23 7.75 -5.52
C HIS A 169 16.01 6.60 -6.18
N ASP A 170 16.30 5.52 -5.46
CA ASP A 170 16.99 4.33 -5.97
C ASP A 170 16.04 3.26 -6.53
N PHE A 171 14.74 3.53 -6.58
CA PHE A 171 13.75 2.62 -7.18
C PHE A 171 13.64 2.87 -8.68
N GLU A 172 14.20 1.94 -9.46
CA GLU A 172 14.37 2.12 -10.90
C GLU A 172 13.08 2.00 -11.69
N LYS A 173 12.11 1.22 -11.19
CA LYS A 173 10.86 0.89 -11.89
C LYS A 173 9.60 1.40 -11.19
N LEU A 174 9.73 2.09 -10.05
CA LEU A 174 8.57 2.49 -9.26
C LEU A 174 7.83 3.63 -9.97
N GLU A 175 6.73 3.30 -10.62
CA GLU A 175 5.96 4.20 -11.48
C GLU A 175 4.69 4.71 -10.79
N HIS A 176 4.08 3.90 -9.92
CA HIS A 176 2.80 4.19 -9.31
C HIS A 176 2.91 4.20 -7.79
N VAL A 177 2.73 5.37 -7.18
CA VAL A 177 2.94 5.57 -5.74
C VAL A 177 1.70 6.16 -5.10
N PHE A 178 1.18 5.50 -4.08
CA PHE A 178 0.08 5.97 -3.24
C PHE A 178 0.60 6.14 -1.81
N LEU A 179 0.50 7.35 -1.26
CA LEU A 179 1.05 7.68 0.05
C LEU A 179 0.07 8.51 0.88
N ASN A 180 0.11 8.30 2.18
CA ASN A 180 -0.50 9.21 3.13
C ASN A 180 0.33 10.52 3.28
N THR A 181 -0.30 11.69 3.36
CA THR A 181 0.40 12.97 3.49
C THR A 181 1.19 13.10 4.79
N ARG A 182 0.80 12.39 5.86
CA ARG A 182 1.58 12.27 7.10
C ARG A 182 2.98 11.74 6.83
N LEU A 183 3.10 10.71 6.00
CA LEU A 183 4.39 10.14 5.61
C LEU A 183 5.28 11.20 4.99
N VAL A 184 4.71 11.95 4.05
CA VAL A 184 5.43 12.94 3.25
C VAL A 184 5.92 14.10 4.12
N PHE A 185 5.05 14.64 4.98
CA PHE A 185 5.29 15.90 5.68
C PHE A 185 5.72 15.76 7.14
N HIS A 186 5.55 14.59 7.78
CA HIS A 186 5.93 14.34 9.18
C HIS A 186 7.09 13.36 9.33
N THR A 187 7.11 12.24 8.61
CA THR A 187 8.16 11.22 8.78
C THR A 187 9.53 11.73 8.34
N LEU A 188 9.60 12.68 7.41
CA LEU A 188 10.86 13.25 6.90
C LEU A 188 11.26 14.58 7.56
N ARG A 189 10.65 14.96 8.70
CA ARG A 189 11.00 16.21 9.39
C ARG A 189 12.37 16.14 10.06
N ASP A 190 13.16 17.17 9.81
CA ASP A 190 14.26 17.60 10.67
C ASP A 190 13.70 18.02 12.04
N LEU A 191 13.93 17.20 13.08
CA LEU A 191 13.69 17.58 14.48
C LEU A 191 14.86 18.42 14.99
N GLU A 192 15.13 19.58 14.37
CA GLU A 192 15.94 20.62 14.99
C GLU A 192 15.18 21.95 14.94
N GLY A 193 14.80 22.43 16.13
CA GLY A 193 13.90 23.55 16.32
C GLY A 193 14.48 24.90 15.91
N ILE A 194 13.56 25.85 15.69
CA ILE A 194 13.68 27.31 15.61
C ILE A 194 14.69 27.90 14.60
N ASP A 195 15.82 27.25 14.28
CA ASP A 195 16.86 27.77 13.37
C ASP A 195 17.59 26.67 12.53
N GLY A 196 17.10 25.41 12.50
CA GLY A 196 17.62 24.37 11.60
C GLY A 196 17.08 24.52 10.16
N PRO A 197 17.75 23.93 9.12
CA PRO A 197 17.25 24.02 7.75
C PRO A 197 15.89 23.33 7.68
N THR A 198 14.83 24.12 7.67
CA THR A 198 13.48 23.66 7.44
C THR A 198 13.49 23.08 6.04
N VAL A 199 13.12 21.81 5.88
CA VAL A 199 12.73 21.34 4.55
C VAL A 199 11.58 22.23 4.13
N GLU A 200 11.82 23.13 3.19
CA GLU A 200 10.75 23.97 2.68
C GLU A 200 9.65 23.01 2.22
N ASP A 201 8.41 23.18 2.72
CA ASP A 201 7.31 22.26 2.43
C ASP A 201 7.13 22.04 0.92
N ARG A 202 7.56 23.02 0.12
CA ARG A 202 7.75 22.96 -1.34
C ARG A 202 8.54 21.75 -1.85
N HIS A 203 9.53 21.27 -1.11
CA HIS A 203 10.37 20.15 -1.53
C HIS A 203 9.99 18.81 -0.91
N ALA A 204 9.04 18.77 0.04
CA ALA A 204 8.72 17.56 0.81
C ALA A 204 8.33 16.37 -0.09
N ILE A 205 7.43 16.59 -1.06
CA ILE A 205 7.01 15.54 -2.01
C ILE A 205 8.19 15.12 -2.90
N THR A 206 8.87 16.10 -3.53
CA THR A 206 9.93 15.84 -4.53
C THR A 206 11.17 15.12 -3.98
N ARG A 207 11.41 15.18 -2.67
CA ARG A 207 12.52 14.47 -2.02
C ARG A 207 12.25 12.98 -1.85
N LEU A 208 10.99 12.57 -1.85
CA LEU A 208 10.59 11.18 -1.63
C LEU A 208 10.50 10.41 -2.94
N LEU A 209 9.97 11.02 -4.00
CA LEU A 209 9.55 10.31 -5.22
C LEU A 209 10.71 9.71 -6.04
N PRO A 210 10.49 8.55 -6.69
CA PRO A 210 11.43 8.00 -7.68
C PRO A 210 11.43 8.86 -8.96
N PRO A 211 12.54 8.89 -9.72
CA PRO A 211 12.59 9.59 -11.02
C PRO A 211 11.74 8.92 -12.10
N SER A 212 11.40 7.64 -11.94
CA SER A 212 10.53 6.86 -12.84
C SER A 212 9.03 7.10 -12.61
N ILE A 213 8.65 7.95 -11.65
CA ILE A 213 7.24 8.16 -11.28
C ILE A 213 6.38 8.56 -12.49
N VAL A 214 5.22 7.90 -12.60
CA VAL A 214 4.18 8.14 -13.61
C VAL A 214 2.89 8.64 -12.96
N SER A 215 2.53 8.09 -11.79
CA SER A 215 1.36 8.57 -11.03
C SER A 215 1.64 8.62 -9.53
N LEU A 216 1.22 9.73 -8.90
CA LEU A 216 1.21 9.90 -7.46
C LEU A 216 -0.23 10.03 -6.97
N HIS A 217 -0.62 9.28 -5.94
CA HIS A 217 -1.85 9.52 -5.22
C HIS A 217 -1.53 9.87 -3.77
N LEU A 218 -2.12 10.95 -3.27
CA LEU A 218 -1.93 11.44 -1.91
C LEU A 218 -3.22 11.30 -1.13
N VAL A 219 -3.10 10.75 0.07
CA VAL A 219 -4.20 10.67 1.02
C VAL A 219 -4.05 11.71 2.09
N TRP A 220 -5.06 12.56 2.22
CA TRP A 220 -5.09 13.60 3.23
C TRP A 220 -5.27 13.03 4.65
N ASP A 221 -4.39 13.41 5.56
CA ASP A 221 -4.46 13.05 6.99
C ASP A 221 -4.86 14.22 7.90
N GLY A 222 -5.36 15.33 7.34
CA GLY A 222 -5.76 16.50 8.13
C GLY A 222 -4.62 17.45 8.51
N LEU A 223 -3.56 17.51 7.70
CA LEU A 223 -2.43 18.43 7.89
C LEU A 223 -2.81 19.90 7.61
N ASP A 224 -1.82 20.77 7.66
CA ASP A 224 -1.94 22.15 7.20
C ASP A 224 -1.99 22.19 5.67
N ILE A 225 -3.10 22.70 5.13
CA ILE A 225 -3.41 22.72 3.70
C ILE A 225 -2.38 23.52 2.91
N ASP A 226 -1.88 24.62 3.48
CA ASP A 226 -0.87 25.49 2.85
C ASP A 226 0.40 24.68 2.56
N ARG A 227 0.76 23.74 3.44
CA ARG A 227 1.94 22.90 3.27
C ARG A 227 1.77 21.91 2.12
N LEU A 228 0.58 21.32 1.99
CA LEU A 228 0.27 20.44 0.87
C LEU A 228 0.33 21.21 -0.44
N GLU A 229 -0.30 22.37 -0.50
CA GLU A 229 -0.28 23.23 -1.70
C GLU A 229 1.15 23.63 -2.08
N GLN A 230 1.98 24.05 -1.11
CA GLN A 230 3.39 24.33 -1.38
C GLN A 230 4.12 23.11 -1.94
N GLY A 231 3.94 21.92 -1.33
CA GLY A 231 4.54 20.68 -1.80
C GLY A 231 4.13 20.31 -3.23
N LEU A 232 2.85 20.50 -3.57
CA LEU A 232 2.33 20.27 -4.92
C LEU A 232 2.88 21.27 -5.93
N MET A 233 3.02 22.54 -5.56
CA MET A 233 3.65 23.55 -6.41
C MET A 233 5.13 23.23 -6.67
N GLY A 234 5.86 22.74 -5.66
CA GLY A 234 7.25 22.29 -5.88
C GLY A 234 7.35 21.00 -6.70
N LEU A 235 6.34 20.13 -6.68
CA LEU A 235 6.25 19.00 -7.59
C LEU A 235 6.09 19.46 -9.03
N VAL A 236 5.24 20.46 -9.27
CA VAL A 236 5.07 21.09 -10.59
C VAL A 236 6.40 21.64 -11.10
N ASP A 237 7.13 22.43 -10.29
CA ASP A 237 8.43 22.99 -10.68
C ASP A 237 9.42 21.89 -11.12
N ALA A 238 9.45 20.77 -10.39
CA ALA A 238 10.37 19.66 -10.60
C ALA A 238 10.01 18.73 -11.78
N THR A 239 8.86 18.93 -12.44
CA THR A 239 8.49 18.12 -13.61
C THR A 239 9.33 18.44 -14.83
N THR A 240 9.88 19.65 -14.90
CA THR A 240 10.72 20.10 -16.02
C THR A 240 12.06 19.38 -16.09
N ASP A 241 12.64 19.01 -14.94
CA ASP A 241 14.00 18.48 -14.83
C ASP A 241 14.08 17.07 -14.22
N ARG A 242 13.15 16.69 -13.31
CA ARG A 242 13.25 15.44 -12.54
C ARG A 242 12.12 14.44 -12.78
N PHE A 243 10.89 14.91 -12.98
CA PHE A 243 9.69 14.04 -13.04
C PHE A 243 8.92 14.17 -14.35
N GLN A 244 9.63 14.11 -15.47
CA GLN A 244 9.09 14.33 -16.82
C GLN A 244 8.02 13.29 -17.25
N HIS A 245 7.95 12.15 -16.58
CA HIS A 245 6.99 11.09 -16.87
C HIS A 245 5.74 11.13 -15.99
N LEU A 246 5.70 12.03 -14.99
CA LEU A 246 4.54 12.21 -14.12
C LEU A 246 3.38 12.75 -14.93
N LYS A 247 2.27 12.01 -14.95
CA LYS A 247 1.07 12.34 -15.74
C LYS A 247 -0.18 12.50 -14.89
N LEU A 248 -0.21 11.88 -13.72
CA LEU A 248 -1.39 11.85 -12.87
C LEU A 248 -1.01 12.14 -11.43
N VAL A 249 -1.73 13.09 -10.83
CA VAL A 249 -1.71 13.33 -9.40
C VAL A 249 -3.14 13.23 -8.87
N GLY A 250 -3.38 12.22 -8.03
CA GLY A 250 -4.64 12.04 -7.31
C GLY A 250 -4.54 12.58 -5.88
N LEU A 251 -5.64 13.14 -5.38
CA LEU A 251 -5.77 13.59 -4.01
C LEU A 251 -7.08 13.09 -3.40
N ASP A 252 -6.97 12.28 -2.35
CA ASP A 252 -8.09 11.90 -1.49
C ASP A 252 -8.30 12.99 -0.44
N TYR A 253 -9.05 14.03 -0.85
CA TYR A 253 -9.46 15.15 -0.02
C TYR A 253 -10.86 15.60 -0.44
N GLU A 254 -11.75 15.83 0.52
CA GLU A 254 -13.15 16.17 0.26
C GLU A 254 -13.32 17.61 -0.26
N GLU A 255 -12.38 18.51 0.04
CA GLU A 255 -12.45 19.90 -0.36
C GLU A 255 -11.52 20.21 -1.52
N ARG A 256 -11.78 21.31 -2.22
CA ARG A 256 -10.91 21.78 -3.30
C ARG A 256 -9.77 22.61 -2.74
N LEU A 257 -8.59 22.43 -3.33
CA LEU A 257 -7.43 23.27 -3.11
C LEU A 257 -7.62 24.62 -3.82
N ASP A 258 -6.70 25.56 -3.58
CA ASP A 258 -6.60 26.77 -4.37
C ASP A 258 -6.49 26.45 -5.87
N GLU A 259 -7.29 27.15 -6.67
CA GLU A 259 -7.37 26.96 -8.13
C GLU A 259 -6.01 27.13 -8.82
N THR A 260 -5.10 27.90 -8.21
CA THR A 260 -3.74 28.09 -8.68
C THR A 260 -2.98 26.76 -8.76
N VAL A 261 -3.20 25.83 -7.83
CA VAL A 261 -2.58 24.49 -7.85
C VAL A 261 -3.08 23.68 -9.04
N HIS A 262 -4.40 23.68 -9.25
CA HIS A 262 -5.01 22.96 -10.36
C HIS A 262 -4.55 23.51 -11.72
N HIS A 263 -4.49 24.84 -11.88
CA HIS A 263 -3.94 25.46 -13.08
C HIS A 263 -2.46 25.13 -13.30
N ALA A 264 -1.63 25.17 -12.26
CA ALA A 264 -0.21 24.85 -12.37
C ALA A 264 0.03 23.39 -12.79
N MET A 265 -0.74 22.44 -12.25
CA MET A 265 -0.69 21.03 -12.66
C MET A 265 -1.06 20.86 -14.14
N LEU A 266 -2.16 21.50 -14.56
CA LEU A 266 -2.61 21.44 -15.95
C LEU A 266 -1.57 22.03 -16.92
N GLU A 267 -0.96 23.16 -16.57
CA GLU A 267 0.11 23.78 -17.37
C GLU A 267 1.35 22.89 -17.47
N ALA A 268 1.65 22.11 -16.44
CA ALA A 268 2.70 21.10 -16.45
C ALA A 268 2.31 19.81 -17.21
N GLY A 269 1.08 19.71 -17.73
CA GLY A 269 0.60 18.53 -18.44
C GLY A 269 0.23 17.36 -17.51
N ILE A 270 -0.03 17.65 -16.24
CA ILE A 270 -0.41 16.67 -15.22
C ILE A 270 -1.93 16.72 -15.05
N GLU A 271 -2.57 15.56 -15.18
CA GLU A 271 -3.96 15.37 -14.79
C GLU A 271 -4.05 15.39 -13.26
N PHE A 272 -4.86 16.30 -12.71
CA PHE A 272 -5.07 16.44 -11.27
C PHE A 272 -6.50 16.06 -10.91
N THR A 273 -6.67 15.03 -10.08
CA THR A 273 -7.98 14.45 -9.75
C THR A 273 -8.23 14.43 -8.25
N TYR A 274 -9.46 14.78 -7.87
CA TYR A 274 -9.98 14.48 -6.53
C TYR A 274 -10.66 13.13 -6.59
N GLU A 275 -10.00 12.11 -6.06
CA GLU A 275 -10.53 10.75 -6.05
C GLU A 275 -10.48 10.24 -4.63
N ARG A 276 -11.65 10.03 -4.03
CA ARG A 276 -11.74 9.42 -2.71
C ARG A 276 -11.37 7.96 -2.86
N TRP A 277 -10.28 7.54 -2.24
CA TRP A 277 -9.88 6.15 -2.31
C TRP A 277 -10.70 5.36 -1.29
N PRO A 278 -11.38 4.28 -1.70
CA PRO A 278 -12.16 3.49 -0.77
C PRO A 278 -11.21 2.96 0.30
N VAL A 279 -11.50 3.30 1.56
CA VAL A 279 -11.00 2.52 2.70
C VAL A 279 -11.48 1.10 2.44
N SER A 280 -10.65 0.08 2.67
CA SER A 280 -10.90 -1.31 2.32
C SER A 280 -12.08 -1.94 3.09
N PHE A 281 -13.30 -1.39 2.94
CA PHE A 281 -14.58 -1.92 3.39
C PHE A 281 -15.82 -1.12 2.92
N GLU A 282 -16.00 -0.84 1.62
CA GLU A 282 -17.34 -0.52 1.09
C GLU A 282 -18.06 -1.75 0.49
N GLY A 283 -17.55 -2.96 0.75
CA GLY A 283 -18.12 -4.22 0.24
C GLY A 283 -18.90 -5.06 1.25
N GLY A 284 -19.47 -4.48 2.31
CA GLY A 284 -20.34 -5.21 3.23
C GLY A 284 -21.73 -5.47 2.64
N PRO A 285 -22.40 -6.61 2.93
CA PRO A 285 -23.76 -6.84 2.45
C PRO A 285 -24.70 -5.80 3.08
N GLY A 286 -25.08 -4.80 2.28
CA GLY A 286 -25.83 -3.62 2.73
C GLY A 286 -25.17 -2.27 2.42
N ALA A 287 -24.02 -2.23 1.74
CA ALA A 287 -23.55 -1.01 1.11
C ALA A 287 -24.56 -0.62 0.02
N GLU A 288 -25.21 0.53 0.19
CA GLU A 288 -26.07 1.13 -0.82
C GLU A 288 -25.25 1.27 -2.10
N GLU A 289 -25.83 0.83 -3.23
CA GLU A 289 -25.26 1.08 -4.55
C GLU A 289 -24.98 2.59 -4.67
N PRO A 290 -23.84 3.01 -5.21
CA PRO A 290 -23.63 4.43 -5.47
C PRO A 290 -24.75 4.91 -6.38
N ASP A 291 -25.48 5.94 -5.94
CA ASP A 291 -26.56 6.55 -6.71
C ASP A 291 -26.12 6.76 -8.17
N ASP A 292 -26.94 6.26 -9.10
CA ASP A 292 -26.78 6.26 -10.56
C ASP A 292 -26.70 7.68 -11.20
N GLU A 293 -26.26 8.72 -10.49
CA GLU A 293 -26.27 10.12 -10.96
C GLU A 293 -24.97 10.62 -11.59
N TRP A 294 -23.92 9.81 -11.75
CA TRP A 294 -22.66 10.27 -12.36
C TRP A 294 -22.28 9.63 -13.71
N ILE A 295 -23.23 9.00 -14.41
CA ILE A 295 -23.08 8.72 -15.86
C ILE A 295 -23.74 9.84 -16.67
N ALA A 296 -23.07 10.99 -16.77
CA ALA A 296 -23.39 11.96 -17.81
C ALA A 296 -22.25 12.96 -18.07
N TYR A 297 -21.08 12.52 -18.51
CA TYR A 297 -20.28 13.31 -19.48
C TYR A 297 -19.46 12.37 -20.36
N GLY A 298 -20.12 11.86 -21.41
CA GLY A 298 -19.42 11.37 -22.58
C GLY A 298 -18.85 12.53 -23.37
N ILE A 299 -17.66 12.34 -23.94
CA ILE A 299 -17.16 13.18 -25.03
C ILE A 299 -16.80 12.26 -26.20
N GLN A 300 -17.46 12.58 -27.31
CA GLN A 300 -17.15 12.20 -28.69
C GLN A 300 -15.78 12.73 -29.13
#